data_AF-A0A7S2M4G1-F1
#
_entry.id   AF-A0A7S2M4G1-F1
#
_cell.length_a   1.000
_cell.length_b   1.000
_cell.length_c   1.000
_cell.angle_alpha   90.00
_cell.angle_beta   90.00
_cell.angle_gamma   90.00
#
_symmetry.space_group_name_H-M   'P 1'
#
loop_
_entity.id
_entity.type
_entity.pdbx_description
1 polymer ?
#
loop_
_entity_poly.entity_id
_entity_poly.type
_entity_poly.pdbx_seq_one_letter_code
_entity_poly.pdbx_strand_id
1 'polypeptide(L)'
;ESMPEATRTGAVAIFVLGFIMVLRFSDKVTDKGLLRLDAFLDASAGMEYSFEVLIIALIAGTFMAATGCIGYVGVQSGRRTTMCLYFSLTTLLALVLLSLGSFAIVMQHQVGPRMLQEAEWICHPKQFMLLAMKLDCPFKGKERIPLSWVEAECDDFCLNETERVRALGACDLLDVLCRAFAYEEVGGGMCLVDGGNGTEVES
;
A
#
# COMPACT_ATOMS: atom_id res chain seq x y z
N GLU A 1 16.68 -21.12 -38.66
CA GLU A 1 17.61 -20.98 -37.53
C GLU A 1 17.40 -19.61 -36.84
N SER A 2 16.20 -19.36 -36.31
CA SER A 2 15.73 -18.02 -35.88
C SER A 2 15.38 -17.93 -34.38
N MET A 3 15.73 -18.94 -33.58
CA MET A 3 15.47 -18.91 -32.13
C MET A 3 16.32 -17.92 -31.30
N PRO A 4 17.55 -17.48 -31.67
CA PRO A 4 18.38 -16.71 -30.73
C PRO A 4 17.90 -15.26 -30.49
N GLU A 5 17.20 -14.65 -31.46
CA GLU A 5 16.76 -13.25 -31.33
C GLU A 5 15.60 -13.09 -30.33
N ALA A 6 14.65 -14.02 -30.34
CA ALA A 6 13.51 -14.00 -29.41
C ALA A 6 13.97 -14.20 -27.96
N THR A 7 14.87 -15.15 -27.71
CA THR A 7 15.40 -15.41 -26.36
C THR A 7 16.20 -14.23 -25.82
N ARG A 8 17.00 -13.57 -26.68
CA ARG A 8 17.75 -12.37 -26.30
C ARG A 8 16.82 -11.24 -25.90
N THR A 9 15.78 -10.99 -26.70
CA THR A 9 14.79 -9.93 -26.43
C THR A 9 14.04 -10.21 -25.12
N GLY A 10 13.64 -11.47 -24.89
CA GLY A 10 12.99 -11.89 -23.64
C GLY A 10 13.88 -11.70 -22.41
N ALA A 11 15.16 -12.09 -22.49
CA ALA A 11 16.10 -11.95 -21.37
C ALA A 11 16.33 -10.48 -20.99
N VAL A 12 16.45 -9.60 -21.99
CA VAL A 12 16.57 -8.15 -21.76
C VAL A 12 15.29 -7.58 -21.15
N ALA A 13 14.12 -7.99 -21.63
CA ALA A 13 12.84 -7.54 -21.09
C ALA A 13 12.68 -7.95 -19.62
N ILE A 14 12.97 -9.20 -19.26
CA ILE A 14 12.90 -9.69 -17.88
C ILE A 14 13.88 -8.92 -16.98
N PHE A 15 15.10 -8.67 -17.46
CA PHE A 15 16.08 -7.89 -16.71
C PHE A 15 15.57 -6.46 -16.44
N VAL A 16 15.10 -5.77 -17.48
CA VAL A 16 14.60 -4.39 -17.36
C VAL A 16 13.38 -4.32 -16.44
N LEU A 17 12.43 -5.24 -16.58
CA LEU A 17 11.24 -5.29 -15.73
C LEU A 17 11.61 -5.58 -14.27
N GLY A 18 12.50 -6.55 -14.03
CA GLY A 18 13.01 -6.87 -12.70
C GLY A 18 13.71 -5.68 -12.05
N PHE A 19 14.56 -4.98 -12.80
CA PHE A 19 15.27 -3.80 -12.33
C PHE A 19 14.32 -2.64 -12.02
N ILE A 20 13.35 -2.35 -12.90
CA ILE A 20 12.32 -1.33 -12.66
C ILE A 20 11.50 -1.67 -11.42
N MET A 21 11.11 -2.93 -11.23
CA MET A 21 10.42 -3.36 -10.01
C MET A 21 11.28 -3.07 -8.77
N VAL A 22 12.54 -3.53 -8.75
CA VAL A 22 13.43 -3.30 -7.60
C VAL A 22 13.59 -1.81 -7.31
N LEU A 23 13.77 -0.96 -8.34
CA LEU A 23 13.89 0.49 -8.15
C LEU A 23 12.60 1.11 -7.60
N ARG A 24 11.43 0.77 -8.18
CA ARG A 24 10.14 1.29 -7.72
C ARG A 24 9.83 0.87 -6.30
N PHE A 25 10.14 -0.38 -5.96
CA PHE A 25 9.98 -0.88 -4.60
C PHE A 25 10.98 -0.23 -3.64
N SER A 26 12.26 -0.11 -4.01
CA SER A 26 13.26 0.54 -3.17
C SER A 26 12.90 2.00 -2.89
N ASP A 27 12.45 2.74 -3.90
CA ASP A 27 12.00 4.13 -3.77
C ASP A 27 10.83 4.24 -2.79
N LYS A 28 9.83 3.35 -2.95
CA LYS A 28 8.68 3.25 -2.04
C LYS A 28 9.07 2.85 -0.62
N VAL A 29 10.03 1.95 -0.44
CA VAL A 29 10.55 1.54 0.88
C VAL A 29 11.32 2.67 1.55
N THR A 30 12.08 3.45 0.80
CA THR A 30 12.81 4.60 1.34
C THR A 30 11.90 5.78 1.68
N ASP A 31 10.70 5.82 1.10
CA ASP A 31 9.70 6.83 1.44
C ASP A 31 9.14 6.54 2.84
N LYS A 32 9.22 7.53 3.74
CA LYS A 32 8.77 7.40 5.15
C LYS A 32 7.31 6.99 5.27
N GLY A 33 6.53 7.21 4.22
CA GLY A 33 5.14 6.75 4.11
C GLY A 33 5.00 5.23 4.22
N LEU A 34 5.97 4.43 3.76
CA LEU A 34 5.82 2.97 3.76
C LEU A 34 6.11 2.35 5.13
N LEU A 35 7.05 2.88 5.91
CA LEU A 35 7.23 2.51 7.32
C LEU A 35 5.99 2.84 8.17
N ARG A 36 5.27 3.91 7.83
CA ARG A 36 4.02 4.30 8.50
C ARG A 36 2.84 3.45 8.05
N LEU A 37 2.76 3.12 6.77
CA LEU A 37 1.73 2.24 6.23
C LEU A 37 1.89 0.80 6.73
N ASP A 38 3.14 0.35 6.94
CA ASP A 38 3.44 -0.95 7.52
C ASP A 38 2.97 -1.02 8.97
N ALA A 39 3.29 -0.02 9.79
CA ALA A 39 2.74 0.09 11.15
C ALA A 39 1.20 0.09 11.15
N PHE A 40 0.58 0.79 10.18
CA PHE A 40 -0.87 0.78 10.00
C PHE A 40 -1.44 -0.59 9.63
N LEU A 41 -0.84 -1.29 8.65
CA LEU A 41 -1.26 -2.61 8.20
C LEU A 41 -1.07 -3.67 9.30
N ASP A 42 0.02 -3.57 10.06
CA ASP A 42 0.37 -4.54 11.08
C ASP A 42 -0.62 -4.49 12.25
N ALA A 43 -1.01 -3.30 12.73
CA ALA A 43 -1.97 -3.20 13.84
C ALA A 43 -3.45 -3.03 13.45
N SER A 44 -3.78 -2.73 12.19
CA SER A 44 -5.18 -2.82 11.72
C SER A 44 -5.59 -4.26 11.37
N ALA A 45 -4.67 -5.07 10.86
CA ALA A 45 -5.00 -6.41 10.39
C ALA A 45 -4.39 -7.55 11.23
N GLY A 46 -3.53 -7.25 12.21
CA GLY A 46 -2.73 -8.28 12.89
C GLY A 46 -1.89 -9.08 11.90
N MET A 47 -1.52 -8.44 10.79
CA MET A 47 -0.91 -9.09 9.63
C MET A 47 0.54 -8.67 9.50
N GLU A 48 1.42 -9.46 10.12
CA GLU A 48 2.88 -9.50 9.86
C GLU A 48 3.22 -9.63 8.35
N TYR A 49 2.23 -9.95 7.51
CA TYR A 49 2.36 -10.24 6.09
C TYR A 49 2.77 -9.05 5.21
N SER A 50 2.56 -7.79 5.61
CA SER A 50 2.85 -6.64 4.75
C SER A 50 4.35 -6.52 4.44
N PHE A 51 5.19 -6.58 5.49
CA PHE A 51 6.64 -6.55 5.35
C PHE A 51 7.19 -7.81 4.67
N GLU A 52 6.63 -8.98 4.98
CA GLU A 52 7.02 -10.24 4.34
C GLU A 52 6.75 -10.23 2.84
N VAL A 53 5.57 -9.77 2.41
CA VAL A 53 5.22 -9.67 0.98
C VAL A 53 6.15 -8.71 0.26
N LEU A 54 6.52 -7.60 0.89
CA LEU A 54 7.47 -6.63 0.35
C LEU A 54 8.88 -7.22 0.22
N ILE A 55 9.37 -7.94 1.24
CA ILE A 55 10.64 -8.68 1.16
C ILE A 55 10.59 -9.71 0.03
N ILE A 56 9.51 -10.49 -0.05
CA ILE A 56 9.35 -11.51 -1.09
C ILE A 56 9.35 -10.87 -2.49
N ALA A 57 8.70 -9.72 -2.67
CA ALA A 57 8.71 -8.98 -3.93
C ALA A 57 10.12 -8.48 -4.29
N LEU A 58 10.89 -8.00 -3.31
CA LEU A 58 12.27 -7.56 -3.52
C LEU A 58 13.19 -8.74 -3.89
N ILE A 59 13.07 -9.86 -3.16
CA ILE A 59 13.77 -11.11 -3.48
C ILE A 59 13.42 -11.54 -4.90
N ALA A 60 12.13 -11.62 -5.24
CA ALA A 60 11.68 -11.98 -6.59
C ALA A 60 12.30 -11.05 -7.65
N GLY A 61 12.27 -9.73 -7.43
CA GLY A 61 12.87 -8.75 -8.34
C GLY A 61 14.38 -8.96 -8.57
N THR A 62 15.14 -9.24 -7.51
CA THR A 62 16.58 -9.55 -7.64
C THR A 62 16.81 -10.86 -8.40
N PHE A 63 15.99 -11.89 -8.16
CA PHE A 63 16.02 -13.14 -8.90
C PHE A 63 15.68 -12.94 -10.39
N MET A 64 14.74 -12.05 -10.72
CA MET A 64 14.44 -11.70 -12.13
C MET A 64 15.65 -11.09 -12.81
N ALA A 65 16.31 -10.12 -12.17
CA ALA A 65 17.50 -9.47 -12.72
C ALA A 65 18.64 -10.49 -12.91
N ALA A 66 18.90 -11.34 -11.92
CA ALA A 66 19.90 -12.40 -12.02
C ALA A 66 19.59 -13.40 -13.15
N THR A 67 18.33 -13.82 -13.28
CA THR A 67 17.88 -14.73 -14.35
C THR A 67 18.05 -14.10 -15.73
N GLY A 68 17.75 -12.79 -15.87
CA GLY A 68 17.99 -12.02 -17.10
C GLY A 68 19.47 -11.99 -17.49
N CYS A 69 20.37 -11.75 -16.52
CA CYS A 69 21.82 -11.80 -16.75
C CYS A 69 22.30 -13.19 -17.21
N ILE A 70 21.83 -14.26 -16.56
CA ILE A 70 22.15 -15.64 -16.95
C ILE A 70 21.65 -15.94 -18.36
N GLY A 71 20.43 -15.49 -18.70
CA GLY A 71 19.87 -15.61 -20.05
C GLY A 71 20.73 -14.92 -21.11
N TYR A 72 21.14 -13.67 -20.84
CA TYR A 72 22.00 -12.90 -21.74
C TYR A 72 23.35 -13.58 -21.98
N VAL A 73 24.04 -13.99 -20.92
CA VAL A 73 25.33 -14.70 -21.01
C VAL A 73 25.18 -16.06 -21.68
N GLY A 74 24.08 -16.77 -21.41
CA GLY A 74 23.78 -18.07 -22.00
C GLY A 74 23.61 -18.01 -23.52
N VAL A 75 22.94 -16.97 -24.02
CA VAL A 75 22.82 -16.72 -25.47
C VAL A 75 24.18 -16.43 -26.10
N GLN A 76 25.01 -15.59 -25.46
CA GLN A 76 26.33 -15.24 -25.99
C GLN A 76 27.30 -16.43 -25.99
N SER A 77 27.20 -17.32 -25.00
CA SER A 77 28.12 -18.45 -24.83
C SER A 77 27.77 -19.66 -25.72
N GLY A 78 26.57 -19.71 -26.30
CA GLY A 78 26.09 -20.83 -27.11
C GLY A 78 25.97 -22.18 -26.38
N ARG A 79 26.10 -22.19 -25.04
CA ARG A 79 26.08 -23.42 -24.24
C ARG A 79 24.62 -23.86 -24.00
N ARG A 80 24.33 -25.13 -24.30
CA ARG A 80 22.98 -25.71 -24.09
C ARG A 80 22.59 -25.77 -22.61
N THR A 81 23.55 -26.06 -21.73
CA THR A 81 23.31 -26.17 -20.27
C THR A 81 22.81 -24.85 -19.68
N THR A 82 23.36 -23.71 -20.09
CA THR A 82 22.92 -22.39 -19.64
C THR A 82 21.53 -22.03 -20.15
N MET A 83 21.17 -22.47 -21.37
CA MET A 83 19.80 -22.26 -21.88
C MET A 83 18.76 -23.08 -21.13
N CYS A 84 19.04 -24.35 -20.82
CA CYS A 84 18.14 -25.16 -20.00
C CYS A 84 17.92 -24.55 -18.61
N LEU A 85 19.01 -24.12 -17.96
CA LEU A 85 18.94 -23.48 -16.64
C LEU A 85 18.11 -22.18 -16.67
N TYR A 86 18.33 -21.33 -17.69
CA TYR A 86 17.54 -20.12 -17.90
C TYR A 86 16.04 -20.43 -18.04
N PHE A 87 15.68 -21.43 -18.84
CA PHE A 87 14.28 -21.81 -19.04
C PHE A 87 13.62 -22.32 -17.75
N SER A 88 14.33 -23.16 -16.99
CA SER A 88 13.85 -23.67 -15.70
C SER A 88 13.65 -22.55 -14.67
N LEU A 89 14.62 -21.63 -14.54
CA LEU A 89 14.51 -20.48 -13.64
C LEU A 89 13.37 -19.55 -14.03
N THR A 90 13.22 -19.27 -15.33
CA THR A 90 12.13 -18.41 -15.84
C THR A 90 10.76 -19.05 -15.57
N THR A 91 10.64 -20.36 -15.73
CA THR A 91 9.39 -21.10 -15.43
C THR A 91 9.07 -21.06 -13.94
N LEU A 92 10.05 -21.30 -13.07
CA LEU A 92 9.88 -21.21 -11.62
C LEU A 92 9.44 -19.80 -11.19
N LEU A 93 10.11 -18.78 -11.73
CA LEU A 93 9.79 -17.39 -11.49
C LEU A 93 8.36 -17.05 -11.93
N ALA A 94 7.93 -17.53 -13.10
CA ALA A 94 6.56 -17.32 -13.58
C ALA A 94 5.52 -17.92 -12.61
N LEU A 95 5.77 -19.13 -12.07
CA LEU A 95 4.88 -19.74 -11.08
C LEU A 95 4.80 -18.90 -9.79
N VAL A 96 5.94 -18.40 -9.29
CA VAL A 96 5.98 -17.54 -8.10
C VAL A 96 5.23 -16.23 -8.33
N LEU A 97 5.43 -15.58 -9.47
CA LEU A 97 4.73 -14.33 -9.80
C LEU A 97 3.22 -14.55 -9.96
N LEU A 98 2.80 -15.67 -10.56
CA LEU A 98 1.39 -16.03 -10.65
C LEU A 98 0.78 -16.29 -9.27
N SER A 99 1.48 -17.00 -8.38
CA SER A 99 0.99 -17.22 -7.01
C SER A 99 0.87 -15.91 -6.24
N LEU A 100 1.88 -15.03 -6.32
CA LEU A 100 1.83 -13.71 -5.69
C LEU A 100 0.71 -12.84 -6.25
N GLY A 101 0.51 -12.87 -7.58
CA GLY A 101 -0.58 -12.17 -8.24
C GLY A 101 -1.96 -12.66 -7.77
N SER A 102 -2.15 -13.99 -7.69
CA SER A 102 -3.41 -14.54 -7.17
C SER A 102 -3.65 -14.17 -5.70
N PHE A 103 -2.61 -14.19 -4.87
CA PHE A 103 -2.68 -13.81 -3.47
C PHE A 103 -3.04 -12.33 -3.33
N ALA A 104 -2.40 -11.44 -4.10
CA ALA A 104 -2.69 -10.01 -4.09
C ALA A 104 -4.15 -9.71 -4.47
N ILE A 105 -4.70 -10.39 -5.47
CA ILE A 105 -6.11 -10.24 -5.88
C ILE A 105 -7.06 -10.67 -4.75
N VAL A 106 -6.78 -11.82 -4.12
CA VAL A 106 -7.60 -12.30 -2.99
C VAL A 106 -7.54 -11.34 -1.82
N MET A 107 -6.33 -10.86 -1.50
CA MET A 107 -6.11 -9.90 -0.41
C MET A 107 -6.86 -8.59 -0.68
N GLN A 108 -6.80 -8.05 -1.90
CA GLN A 108 -7.52 -6.85 -2.30
C GLN A 108 -9.05 -7.01 -2.14
N HIS A 109 -9.59 -8.18 -2.48
CA HIS A 109 -11.02 -8.45 -2.33
C HIS A 109 -11.48 -8.63 -0.87
N GLN A 110 -10.62 -9.16 0.01
CA GLN A 110 -10.99 -9.42 1.41
C GLN A 110 -10.70 -8.24 2.34
N VAL A 111 -9.55 -7.56 2.13
CA VAL A 111 -9.04 -6.51 3.02
C VAL A 111 -9.55 -5.14 2.60
N GLY A 112 -9.67 -4.89 1.30
CA GLY A 112 -10.19 -3.64 0.74
C GLY A 112 -11.50 -3.17 1.36
N PRO A 113 -12.58 -3.97 1.37
CA PRO A 113 -13.87 -3.52 1.91
C PRO A 113 -13.84 -3.30 3.43
N ARG A 114 -13.05 -4.08 4.18
CA ARG A 114 -12.93 -3.89 5.63
C ARG A 114 -12.19 -2.59 5.97
N MET A 115 -11.10 -2.31 5.25
CA MET A 115 -10.37 -1.06 5.41
C MET A 115 -11.23 0.15 5.05
N LEU A 116 -12.02 0.05 3.98
CA LEU A 116 -12.96 1.10 3.60
C LEU A 116 -14.01 1.35 4.68
N GLN A 117 -14.58 0.28 5.26
CA GLN A 117 -15.59 0.41 6.31
C GLN A 117 -15.02 1.01 7.60
N GLU A 118 -13.79 0.63 7.99
CA GLU A 118 -13.10 1.24 9.12
C GLU A 118 -12.74 2.71 8.86
N ALA A 119 -12.25 3.01 7.66
CA ALA A 119 -11.91 4.37 7.27
C ALA A 119 -13.15 5.27 7.26
N GLU A 120 -14.28 4.80 6.74
CA GLU A 120 -15.55 5.53 6.73
C GLU A 120 -16.01 5.86 8.15
N TRP A 121 -15.90 4.92 9.08
CA TRP A 121 -16.25 5.15 10.47
C TRP A 121 -15.30 6.15 11.15
N ILE A 122 -13.97 5.99 11.00
CA ILE A 122 -12.97 6.91 11.57
C ILE A 122 -13.16 8.33 11.00
N CYS A 123 -13.43 8.44 9.71
CA CYS A 123 -13.53 9.70 9.00
C CYS A 123 -14.91 10.35 9.08
N HIS A 124 -15.87 9.71 9.76
CA HIS A 124 -17.14 10.36 10.06
C HIS A 124 -16.88 11.63 10.90
N PRO A 125 -17.47 12.80 10.57
CA PRO A 125 -17.06 14.09 11.14
C PRO A 125 -16.97 14.12 12.67
N LYS A 126 -17.97 13.51 13.33
CA LYS A 126 -18.03 13.40 14.79
C LYS A 126 -16.90 12.51 15.35
N GLN A 127 -16.68 11.35 14.75
CA GLN A 127 -15.65 10.38 15.15
C GLN A 127 -14.27 10.98 14.98
N PHE A 128 -14.01 11.56 13.79
CA PHE A 128 -12.77 12.26 13.48
C PHE A 128 -12.46 13.35 14.50
N MET A 129 -13.44 14.22 14.83
CA MET A 129 -13.24 15.29 15.81
C MET A 129 -12.91 14.74 17.21
N LEU A 130 -13.60 13.69 17.67
CA LEU A 130 -13.33 13.08 18.97
C LEU A 130 -11.93 12.46 19.03
N LEU A 131 -11.58 11.64 18.02
CA LEU A 131 -10.27 11.01 17.91
C LEU A 131 -9.15 12.05 17.78
N ALA A 132 -9.31 13.05 16.91
CA ALA A 132 -8.34 14.11 16.73
C ALA A 132 -8.14 14.96 18.01
N MET A 133 -9.21 15.25 18.75
CA MET A 133 -9.10 15.94 20.04
C MET A 133 -8.38 15.09 21.09
N LYS A 134 -8.71 13.80 21.21
CA LYS A 134 -8.08 12.87 22.17
C LYS A 134 -6.62 12.56 21.85
N LEU A 135 -6.25 12.58 20.58
CA LEU A 135 -4.88 12.43 20.09
C LEU A 135 -4.09 13.74 20.04
N ASP A 136 -4.72 14.85 20.42
CA ASP A 136 -4.15 16.20 20.38
C ASP A 136 -3.72 16.66 18.96
N CYS A 137 -4.35 16.13 17.92
CA CYS A 137 -4.00 16.42 16.53
C CYS A 137 -4.34 17.86 16.13
N PRO A 138 -3.54 18.48 15.24
CA PRO A 138 -3.84 19.80 14.71
C PRO A 138 -4.94 19.69 13.65
N PHE A 139 -6.07 20.38 13.85
CA PHE A 139 -7.11 20.55 12.84
C PHE A 139 -7.82 21.90 12.97
N LYS A 140 -8.42 22.37 11.88
CA LYS A 140 -9.12 23.66 11.84
C LYS A 140 -10.38 23.61 12.72
N GLY A 141 -10.52 24.57 13.63
CA GLY A 141 -11.68 24.67 14.51
C GLY A 141 -11.54 23.96 15.86
N LYS A 142 -10.39 23.34 16.15
CA LYS A 142 -10.09 22.70 17.44
C LYS A 142 -10.43 23.58 18.65
N GLU A 143 -10.09 24.87 18.59
CA GLU A 143 -10.32 25.85 19.66
C GLU A 143 -11.80 26.10 19.99
N ARG A 144 -12.71 25.78 19.07
CA ARG A 144 -14.15 25.98 19.25
C ARG A 144 -14.81 24.83 20.01
N ILE A 145 -14.09 23.73 20.21
CA ILE A 145 -14.63 22.50 20.81
C ILE A 145 -14.17 22.43 22.28
N PRO A 146 -15.08 22.53 23.25
CA PRO A 146 -14.71 22.44 24.66
C PRO A 146 -14.29 21.01 25.04
N LEU A 147 -13.21 20.88 25.81
CA LEU A 147 -12.70 19.59 26.30
C LEU A 147 -13.75 18.78 27.07
N SER A 148 -14.61 19.45 27.84
CA SER A 148 -15.68 18.80 28.60
C SER A 148 -16.70 18.09 27.70
N TRP A 149 -16.94 18.60 26.48
CA TRP A 149 -17.80 17.92 25.52
C TRP A 149 -17.14 16.64 24.99
N VAL A 150 -15.83 16.70 24.69
CA VAL A 150 -15.07 15.54 24.22
C VAL A 150 -15.02 14.44 25.29
N GLU A 151 -14.88 14.81 26.57
CA GLU A 151 -14.91 13.85 27.68
C GLU A 151 -16.29 13.24 27.91
N ALA A 152 -17.37 14.00 27.70
CA ALA A 152 -18.73 13.49 27.84
C ALA A 152 -19.16 12.56 26.68
N GLU A 153 -18.64 12.80 25.48
CA GLU A 153 -19.04 12.10 24.26
C GLU A 153 -18.15 10.89 23.92
N CYS A 154 -16.91 10.86 24.44
CA CYS A 154 -15.98 9.75 24.21
C CYS A 154 -16.22 8.63 25.23
N ASP A 155 -16.90 7.58 24.79
CA ASP A 155 -17.13 6.35 25.54
C ASP A 155 -15.88 5.46 25.61
N ASP A 156 -15.98 4.31 26.29
CA ASP A 156 -14.89 3.33 26.39
C ASP A 156 -14.43 2.83 25.02
N PHE A 157 -15.34 2.77 24.04
CA PHE A 157 -15.01 2.38 22.68
C PHE A 157 -14.14 3.43 22.00
N CYS A 158 -14.51 4.71 22.10
CA CYS A 158 -13.72 5.84 21.63
C CYS A 158 -12.33 5.88 22.29
N LEU A 159 -12.21 5.56 23.59
CA LEU A 159 -10.92 5.49 24.29
C LEU A 159 -10.05 4.34 23.78
N ASN A 160 -10.62 3.14 23.63
CA ASN A 160 -9.91 1.99 23.09
C ASN A 160 -9.43 2.25 21.66
N GLU A 161 -10.27 2.88 20.85
CA GLU A 161 -9.93 3.24 19.49
C GLU A 161 -8.88 4.35 19.41
N THR A 162 -8.92 5.32 20.34
CA THR A 162 -7.86 6.32 20.48
C THR A 162 -6.51 5.65 20.76
N GLU A 163 -6.45 4.67 21.66
CA GLU A 163 -5.22 3.92 21.94
C GLU A 163 -4.77 3.11 20.72
N ARG A 164 -5.70 2.45 20.02
CA ARG A 164 -5.42 1.72 18.77
C ARG A 164 -4.80 2.66 17.74
N VAL A 165 -5.45 3.79 17.47
CA VAL A 165 -4.99 4.76 16.47
C VAL A 165 -3.69 5.45 16.91
N ARG A 166 -3.49 5.68 18.21
CA ARG A 166 -2.22 6.18 18.75
C ARG A 166 -1.07 5.23 18.45
N ALA A 167 -1.27 3.94 18.67
CA ALA A 167 -0.27 2.91 18.36
C ALA A 167 0.06 2.86 16.85
N LEU A 168 -0.91 3.24 16.02
CA LEU A 168 -0.80 3.24 14.55
C LEU A 168 -0.19 4.51 13.93
N GLY A 169 0.26 5.47 14.73
CA GLY A 169 0.85 6.72 14.23
C GLY A 169 -0.02 7.96 14.44
N ALA A 170 -1.10 7.83 15.23
CA ALA A 170 -1.94 8.92 15.71
C ALA A 170 -2.40 9.87 14.58
N CYS A 171 -1.94 11.12 14.61
CA CYS A 171 -2.40 12.19 13.73
C CYS A 171 -2.02 12.00 12.26
N ASP A 172 -0.84 11.43 11.99
CA ASP A 172 -0.39 11.16 10.62
C ASP A 172 -1.36 10.19 9.93
N LEU A 173 -1.85 9.20 10.68
CA LEU A 173 -2.79 8.22 10.15
C LEU A 173 -4.17 8.84 9.89
N LEU A 174 -4.70 9.62 10.85
CA LEU A 174 -5.98 10.31 10.66
C LEU A 174 -5.97 11.21 9.42
N ASP A 175 -4.86 11.92 9.19
CA ASP A 175 -4.70 12.80 8.03
C ASP A 175 -4.70 12.01 6.72
N VAL A 176 -3.95 10.89 6.66
CA VAL A 176 -3.88 10.04 5.46
C VAL A 176 -5.22 9.36 5.16
N LEU A 177 -5.88 8.78 6.16
CA LEU A 177 -7.18 8.13 5.98
C LEU A 177 -8.21 9.15 5.51
N CYS A 178 -8.36 10.27 6.21
CA CYS A 178 -9.51 11.14 5.96
C CYS A 178 -9.33 12.11 4.79
N ARG A 179 -8.10 12.51 4.43
CA ARG A 179 -7.88 13.21 3.16
C ARG A 179 -8.14 12.34 1.94
N ALA A 180 -7.89 11.04 2.03
CA ALA A 180 -8.04 10.14 0.89
C ALA A 180 -9.50 9.76 0.60
N PHE A 181 -10.36 9.72 1.63
CA PHE A 181 -11.70 9.12 1.50
C PHE A 181 -12.87 10.10 1.47
N ALA A 182 -12.77 11.31 2.04
CA ALA A 182 -14.01 12.08 2.28
C ALA A 182 -13.89 13.61 2.26
N TYR A 183 -12.71 14.19 2.51
CA TYR A 183 -12.58 15.64 2.66
C TYR A 183 -11.72 16.25 1.56
N GLU A 184 -12.35 17.07 0.71
CA GLU A 184 -11.61 18.04 -0.10
C GLU A 184 -11.56 19.39 0.63
N GLU A 185 -10.46 20.12 0.46
CA GLU A 185 -10.37 21.50 0.93
C GLU A 185 -11.25 22.39 0.05
N VAL A 186 -12.45 22.72 0.54
CA VAL A 186 -13.34 23.69 -0.12
C VAL A 186 -13.21 25.03 0.62
N GLY A 187 -12.32 25.89 0.11
CA GLY A 187 -12.02 27.19 0.71
C GLY A 187 -11.17 27.10 1.99
N GLY A 188 -11.61 27.74 3.08
CA GLY A 188 -10.87 27.81 4.34
C GLY A 188 -11.02 26.58 5.26
N GLY A 189 -11.90 25.62 4.94
CA GLY A 189 -12.23 24.46 5.78
C GLY A 189 -12.23 23.13 5.02
N MET A 190 -12.39 22.02 5.75
CA MET A 190 -12.55 20.66 5.19
C MET A 190 -14.06 20.38 5.08
N CYS A 191 -14.55 20.09 3.87
CA CYS A 191 -15.95 19.73 3.64
C CYS A 191 -16.02 18.26 3.21
N LEU A 192 -17.00 17.53 3.74
CA LEU A 192 -17.32 16.19 3.27
C LEU A 192 -17.85 16.33 1.85
N VAL A 193 -17.12 15.84 0.85
CA VAL A 193 -17.64 15.79 -0.52
C VAL A 193 -18.57 14.60 -0.56
N ASP A 194 -19.88 14.86 -0.55
CA ASP A 194 -20.86 13.80 -0.74
C ASP A 194 -20.56 13.18 -2.10
N GLY A 195 -20.16 11.89 -2.12
CA GLY A 195 -19.78 11.13 -3.31
C GLY A 195 -20.95 10.84 -4.25
N GLY A 196 -21.95 11.73 -4.27
CA GLY A 196 -23.07 11.72 -5.16
C GLY A 196 -22.60 12.10 -6.56
N ASN A 197 -22.77 11.16 -7.50
CA ASN A 197 -22.99 11.46 -8.91
C ASN A 197 -23.62 12.85 -9.05
N GLY A 198 -22.88 13.77 -9.67
CA GLY A 198 -23.19 15.19 -9.70
C GLY A 198 -24.67 15.46 -9.92
N THR A 199 -25.33 15.93 -8.88
CA THR A 199 -26.51 16.78 -9.02
C THR A 199 -26.15 18.09 -8.38
N GLU A 200 -25.90 19.07 -9.24
CA GLU A 200 -25.66 20.46 -8.88
C GLU A 200 -26.74 20.91 -7.91
N VAL A 201 -26.33 21.28 -6.69
CA VAL A 201 -27.15 22.12 -5.83
C VAL A 201 -26.89 23.55 -6.27
N GLU A 202 -27.64 23.98 -7.28
CA GLU A 202 -27.74 25.38 -7.67
C GLU A 202 -28.31 26.16 -6.47
N SER A 203 -27.49 27.08 -5.93
CA SER A 203 -27.90 28.04 -4.90
C SER A 203 -28.31 29.36 -5.54
#